data_AF-A0A350RKS6-F1
#
_entry.id   AF-A0A350RKS6-F1
#
_cell.length_a   1.000
_cell.length_b   1.000
_cell.length_c   1.000
_cell.angle_alpha   90.00
_cell.angle_beta   90.00
_cell.angle_gamma   90.00
#
_symmetry.space_group_name_H-M   'P 1'
#
loop_
_entity.id
_entity.type
_entity.pdbx_description
1 polymer ?
#
loop_
_entity_poly.entity_id
_entity_poly.type
_entity_poly.pdbx_seq_one_letter_code
_entity_poly.pdbx_strand_id
1 'polypeptide(L)'
;SADRCAAVREAAKDSAVLLKGPTTLVSDVNGDLIFVRNANQRLATAGTGDVLTGIIGAIIRNSPIHLAAAAAAHWHGQASQLAQPHMTASDLPLLLDPARSAMLSK
;
A
#
# COMPACT_ATOMS: atom_id res chain seq x y z
N SER A 1 -13.98 6.31 18.46
CA SER A 1 -13.07 6.01 17.33
C SER A 1 -13.02 7.23 16.45
N ALA A 2 -11.82 7.76 16.14
CA ALA A 2 -11.72 8.85 15.16
C ALA A 2 -12.13 8.35 13.76
N ASP A 3 -12.80 9.19 12.98
CA ASP A 3 -13.16 8.89 11.59
C ASP A 3 -11.89 8.92 10.72
N ARG A 4 -11.39 7.74 10.33
CA ARG A 4 -10.18 7.59 9.51
C ARG A 4 -10.36 8.17 8.11
N CYS A 5 -11.56 8.14 7.55
CA CYS A 5 -11.86 8.65 6.21
C CYS A 5 -11.82 10.17 6.21
N ALA A 6 -12.41 10.81 7.23
CA ALA A 6 -12.29 12.25 7.42
C ALA A 6 -10.82 12.64 7.66
N ALA A 7 -10.12 11.94 8.55
CA ALA A 7 -8.73 12.25 8.89
C ALA A 7 -7.78 12.19 7.69
N VAL A 8 -7.91 11.19 6.81
CA VAL A 8 -7.04 11.07 5.63
C VAL A 8 -7.33 12.15 4.58
N ARG A 9 -8.60 12.54 4.38
CA ARG A 9 -8.97 13.64 3.49
C ARG A 9 -8.45 14.98 4.01
N GLU A 10 -8.61 15.21 5.31
CA GLU A 10 -8.09 16.42 5.96
C GLU A 10 -6.57 16.54 5.83
N ALA A 11 -5.85 15.42 5.93
CA ALA A 11 -4.40 15.40 5.73
C ALA A 11 -3.99 15.57 4.26
N ALA A 12 -4.87 15.23 3.31
CA ALA A 12 -4.57 15.21 1.87
C ALA A 12 -4.80 16.55 1.15
N LYS A 13 -5.10 17.64 1.88
CA LYS A 13 -5.43 18.96 1.29
C LYS A 13 -4.36 19.48 0.33
N ASP A 14 -3.09 19.22 0.62
CA ASP A 14 -1.95 19.74 -0.15
C ASP A 14 -1.09 18.63 -0.79
N SER A 15 -1.42 17.36 -0.54
CA SER A 15 -0.62 16.23 -1.04
C SER A 15 -1.41 14.92 -1.09
N ALA A 16 -0.92 13.94 -1.84
CA ALA A 16 -1.45 12.59 -1.73
C ALA A 16 -1.03 11.94 -0.40
N VAL A 17 -1.99 11.40 0.33
CA VAL A 17 -1.77 10.74 1.62
C VAL A 17 -2.14 9.27 1.54
N LEU A 18 -1.24 8.41 1.99
CA LEU A 18 -1.49 7.00 2.23
C LEU A 18 -1.48 6.73 3.74
N LEU A 19 -2.65 6.40 4.29
CA LEU A 19 -2.83 6.03 5.69
C LEU A 19 -2.82 4.51 5.84
N LYS A 20 -1.70 3.96 6.33
CA LYS A 20 -1.55 2.53 6.63
C LYS A 20 -2.54 2.07 7.71
N GLY A 21 -2.89 0.79 7.66
CA GLY A 21 -3.76 0.11 8.63
C GLY A 21 -4.32 -1.18 8.05
N PRO A 22 -5.23 -1.88 8.78
CA PRO A 22 -5.89 -3.09 8.27
C PRO A 22 -6.55 -2.88 6.91
N THR A 23 -7.16 -1.70 6.75
CA THR A 23 -7.47 -1.12 5.44
C THR A 23 -6.57 0.08 5.26
N THR A 24 -5.75 0.07 4.21
CA THR A 24 -4.98 1.24 3.79
C THR A 24 -5.91 2.19 3.05
N LEU A 25 -5.91 3.45 3.45
CA LEU A 25 -6.67 4.51 2.76
C LEU A 25 -5.71 5.38 1.98
N VAL A 26 -6.06 5.73 0.75
CA VAL A 26 -5.29 6.67 -0.05
C VAL A 26 -6.21 7.80 -0.49
N SER A 27 -5.78 9.04 -0.27
CA SER A 27 -6.52 10.23 -0.71
C SER A 27 -5.60 11.22 -1.40
N ASP A 28 -6.17 12.07 -2.24
CA ASP A 28 -5.47 13.14 -2.94
C ASP A 28 -6.11 14.51 -2.66
N VAL A 29 -5.56 15.56 -3.26
CA VAL A 29 -6.01 16.95 -3.09
C VAL A 29 -7.44 17.20 -3.58
N ASN A 30 -8.00 16.31 -4.40
CA ASN A 30 -9.38 16.39 -4.86
C ASN A 30 -10.36 15.76 -3.86
N GLY A 31 -9.85 15.11 -2.80
CA GLY A 31 -10.66 14.43 -1.78
C GLY A 31 -11.13 13.03 -2.20
N ASP A 32 -10.61 12.52 -3.32
CA ASP A 32 -10.84 11.13 -3.74
C ASP A 32 -10.32 10.18 -2.66
N LEU A 33 -10.99 9.04 -2.49
CA LEU A 33 -10.66 8.09 -1.43
C LEU A 33 -10.66 6.65 -1.94
N ILE A 34 -9.48 6.04 -1.93
CA ILE A 34 -9.25 4.66 -2.35
C ILE A 34 -9.01 3.77 -1.14
N PHE A 35 -9.67 2.61 -1.11
CA PHE A 35 -9.58 1.62 -0.06
C PHE A 35 -8.81 0.40 -0.56
N VAL A 36 -7.68 0.11 0.08
CA VAL A 36 -6.88 -1.09 -0.19
C VAL A 36 -7.00 -2.04 1.00
N ARG A 37 -7.65 -3.19 0.77
CA ARG A 37 -8.17 -4.09 1.82
C ARG A 37 -7.49 -5.46 1.88
N ASN A 38 -6.36 -5.64 1.21
CA ASN A 38 -5.66 -6.92 1.14
C ASN A 38 -4.39 -6.99 2.03
N ALA A 39 -4.20 -6.02 2.92
CA ALA A 39 -3.16 -6.06 3.94
C ALA A 39 -3.48 -7.14 4.98
N ASN A 40 -2.45 -7.80 5.52
CA ASN A 40 -2.60 -8.80 6.58
C ASN A 40 -1.63 -8.53 7.75
N GLN A 41 -1.76 -9.31 8.83
CA GLN A 41 -0.96 -9.13 10.05
C GLN A 41 0.56 -9.24 9.82
N ARG A 42 1.00 -9.92 8.76
CA ARG A 42 2.43 -10.07 8.45
C ARG A 42 3.07 -8.74 8.04
N LEU A 43 2.26 -7.75 7.65
CA LEU A 43 2.74 -6.39 7.35
C LEU A 43 2.98 -5.54 8.61
N ALA A 44 2.62 -6.02 9.81
CA ALA A 44 2.90 -5.35 11.07
C ALA A 44 4.37 -5.53 11.55
N THR A 45 5.25 -6.01 10.69
CA THR A 45 6.70 -6.15 10.95
C THR A 45 7.43 -4.84 10.65
N ALA A 46 8.43 -4.48 11.46
CA ALA A 46 9.28 -3.32 11.21
C ALA A 46 9.96 -3.42 9.83
N GLY A 47 10.04 -2.31 9.10
CA GLY A 47 10.67 -2.22 7.77
C GLY A 47 9.76 -2.55 6.58
N THR A 48 8.59 -3.18 6.78
CA THR A 48 7.63 -3.41 5.67
C THR A 48 7.16 -2.09 5.06
N GLY A 49 7.15 -1.03 5.88
CA GLY A 49 6.86 0.31 5.44
C GLY A 49 7.86 0.89 4.44
N ASP A 50 9.14 0.53 4.56
CA ASP A 50 10.19 0.97 3.64
C ASP A 50 10.08 0.24 2.31
N VAL A 51 9.72 -1.04 2.34
CA VAL A 51 9.40 -1.82 1.13
C VAL A 51 8.24 -1.17 0.38
N LEU A 52 7.15 -0.81 1.07
CA LEU A 52 6.04 -0.09 0.44
C LEU A 52 6.50 1.21 -0.22
N THR A 53 7.29 2.02 0.48
CA THR A 53 7.84 3.28 -0.05
C THR A 53 8.69 3.04 -1.29
N GLY A 54 9.52 1.99 -1.30
CA GLY A 54 10.32 1.60 -2.45
C GLY A 54 9.46 1.23 -3.67
N ILE A 55 8.38 0.46 -3.46
CA ILE A 55 7.43 0.11 -4.53
C ILE A 55 6.77 1.38 -5.10
N ILE A 56 6.33 2.31 -4.24
CA ILE A 56 5.76 3.59 -4.68
C ILE A 56 6.77 4.34 -5.56
N GLY A 57 8.00 4.52 -5.08
CA GLY A 57 9.05 5.22 -5.81
C GLY A 57 9.38 4.57 -7.17
N ALA A 58 9.28 3.24 -7.26
CA ALA A 58 9.52 2.51 -8.51
C ALA A 58 8.44 2.75 -9.57
N ILE A 59 7.18 2.97 -9.18
CA ILE A 59 6.06 3.05 -10.13
C ILE A 59 5.45 4.46 -10.30
N ILE A 60 5.84 5.43 -9.47
CA ILE A 60 5.22 6.78 -9.45
C ILE A 60 5.39 7.57 -10.74
N ARG A 61 6.44 7.33 -11.55
CA ARG A 61 6.73 8.13 -12.75
C ARG A 61 5.62 8.07 -13.81
N ASN A 62 4.80 7.02 -13.83
CA ASN A 62 3.85 6.74 -14.91
C ASN A 62 2.39 6.86 -14.48
N SER A 63 2.09 7.46 -13.32
CA SER A 63 0.71 7.51 -12.80
C SER A 63 0.49 8.69 -11.86
N PRO A 64 -0.77 9.18 -11.72
CA PRO A 64 -1.15 10.04 -10.61
C PRO A 64 -0.66 9.47 -9.26
N ILE A 65 -0.14 10.32 -8.39
CA ILE A 65 0.56 9.89 -7.16
C ILE A 65 -0.34 9.01 -6.28
N HIS A 66 -1.61 9.36 -6.13
CA HIS A 66 -2.55 8.57 -5.32
C HIS A 66 -2.84 7.20 -5.94
N LEU A 67 -2.87 7.08 -7.27
CA LEU A 67 -3.03 5.78 -7.95
C LEU A 67 -1.77 4.93 -7.80
N ALA A 68 -0.58 5.52 -7.94
CA ALA A 68 0.68 4.83 -7.69
C ALA A 68 0.75 4.33 -6.23
N ALA A 69 0.36 5.16 -5.27
CA ALA A 69 0.31 4.79 -3.85
C ALA A 69 -0.69 3.65 -3.58
N ALA A 70 -1.88 3.69 -4.16
CA ALA A 70 -2.88 2.64 -4.02
C ALA A 70 -2.44 1.32 -4.69
N ALA A 71 -1.90 1.39 -5.90
CA ALA A 71 -1.38 0.22 -6.62
C ALA A 71 -0.22 -0.42 -5.86
N ALA A 72 0.72 0.38 -5.34
CA ALA A 72 1.82 -0.11 -4.52
C ALA A 72 1.33 -0.75 -3.22
N ALA A 73 0.34 -0.15 -2.54
CA ALA A 73 -0.27 -0.74 -1.35
C ALA A 73 -0.94 -2.09 -1.65
N HIS A 74 -1.63 -2.19 -2.79
CA HIS A 74 -2.25 -3.44 -3.21
C HIS A 74 -1.20 -4.50 -3.50
N TRP A 75 -0.15 -4.16 -4.26
CA TRP A 75 0.95 -5.07 -4.59
C TRP A 75 1.68 -5.55 -3.34
N HIS A 76 2.02 -4.64 -2.44
CA HIS A 76 2.60 -4.93 -1.13
C HIS A 76 1.71 -5.88 -0.30
N GLY A 77 0.40 -5.65 -0.29
CA GLY A 77 -0.58 -6.54 0.32
C GLY A 77 -0.57 -7.93 -0.32
N GLN A 78 -0.50 -8.03 -1.65
CA GLN A 78 -0.47 -9.32 -2.35
C GLN A 78 0.80 -10.10 -2.03
N ALA A 79 1.96 -9.44 -1.98
CA ALA A 79 3.22 -10.07 -1.56
C ALA A 79 3.12 -10.64 -0.15
N SER A 80 2.45 -9.94 0.77
CA SER A 80 2.21 -10.44 2.13
C SER A 80 1.32 -11.70 2.18
N GLN A 81 0.47 -11.94 1.18
CA GLN A 81 -0.36 -13.16 1.14
C GLN A 81 0.47 -14.40 0.79
N LEU A 82 1.60 -14.22 0.11
CA LEU A 82 2.52 -15.28 -0.29
C LEU A 82 3.58 -15.58 0.79
N ALA A 83 3.67 -14.74 1.82
CA ALA A 83 4.72 -14.82 2.81
C ALA A 83 4.48 -15.88 3.90
N GLN A 84 5.57 -16.48 4.38
CA GLN A 84 5.55 -17.49 5.44
C GLN A 84 5.27 -16.90 6.83
N PRO A 85 4.75 -17.71 7.79
CA PRO A 85 4.69 -17.32 9.20
C PRO A 85 6.06 -16.83 9.67
N HIS A 86 6.09 -15.72 10.42
CA HIS A 86 7.31 -15.07 10.93
C HIS A 86 8.21 -14.37 9.90
N MET A 87 7.65 -13.96 8.76
CA MET A 87 8.41 -13.18 7.78
C MET A 87 9.04 -11.91 8.38
N THR A 88 10.17 -11.53 7.81
CA THR A 88 10.81 -10.22 7.96
C THR A 88 10.44 -9.31 6.79
N ALA A 89 10.72 -8.00 6.90
CA ALA A 89 10.52 -7.08 5.79
C ALA A 89 11.36 -7.44 4.56
N SER A 90 12.56 -7.99 4.77
CA SER A 90 13.50 -8.37 3.71
C SER A 90 12.99 -9.53 2.84
N ASP A 91 11.97 -10.26 3.28
CA ASP A 91 11.35 -11.33 2.51
C ASP A 91 10.36 -10.80 1.45
N LEU A 92 9.77 -9.61 1.67
CA LEU A 92 8.77 -9.03 0.76
C LEU A 92 9.28 -8.78 -0.66
N PRO A 93 10.48 -8.19 -0.88
CA PRO A 93 11.00 -7.96 -2.22
C PRO A 93 11.03 -9.21 -3.10
N LEU A 94 11.36 -10.37 -2.51
CA LEU A 94 11.42 -11.66 -3.21
C LEU A 94 10.04 -12.15 -3.68
N LEU A 95 8.96 -11.62 -3.08
CA LEU A 95 7.59 -12.01 -3.36
C LEU A 95 6.86 -11.00 -4.27
N LEU A 96 7.51 -9.90 -4.67
CA LEU A 96 6.89 -8.88 -5.50
C LEU A 96 6.56 -9.41 -6.91
N ASP A 97 7.49 -10.04 -7.62
CA ASP A 97 7.20 -10.57 -8.94
C ASP A 97 6.07 -11.62 -8.97
N PRO A 98 6.05 -12.66 -8.12
CA PRO A 98 4.93 -13.59 -8.10
C PRO A 98 3.62 -12.93 -7.69
N ALA A 99 3.64 -11.94 -6.78
CA ALA A 99 2.47 -11.17 -6.41
C ALA A 99 1.93 -10.32 -7.57
N ARG A 100 2.81 -9.71 -8.38
CA ARG A 100 2.43 -8.94 -9.57
C ARG A 100 1.76 -9.84 -10.59
N SER A 101 2.32 -11.02 -10.85
CA SER A 101 1.71 -12.01 -11.75
C SER A 101 0.30 -12.37 -11.29
N ALA A 102 0.10 -12.64 -10.00
CA ALA A 102 -1.22 -12.94 -9.44
C ALA A 102 -2.24 -11.77 -9.57
N MET A 103 -1.78 -10.51 -9.59
CA MET A 103 -2.64 -9.35 -9.84
C MET A 103 -3.11 -9.23 -11.28
N LEU A 104 -2.25 -9.60 -12.24
CA LEU A 104 -2.50 -9.43 -13.68
C LEU A 104 -3.13 -10.65 -14.35
N SER A 105 -3.18 -11.79 -13.65
CA SER A 105 -3.71 -13.06 -14.18
C SER A 105 -5.23 -13.22 -14.02
N LYS A 106 -5.96 -12.12 -13.80
CA LYS A 106 -7.42 -12.10 -13.64
C LYS A 106 -8.09 -11.24 -14.69
#